data_AF-A0A7K6I312-F1
#
_entry.id   AF-A0A7K6I312-F1
#
_cell.length_a   1.000
_cell.length_b   1.000
_cell.length_c   1.000
_cell.angle_alpha   90.00
_cell.angle_beta   90.00
_cell.angle_gamma   90.00
#
_symmetry.space_group_name_H-M   'P 1'
#
loop_
_entity.id
_entity.type
_entity.pdbx_description
1 polymer ?
#
loop_
_entity_poly.entity_id
_entity_poly.type
_entity_poly.pdbx_seq_one_letter_code
_entity_poly.pdbx_strand_id
1 'polypeptide(L)'
;GGRGERSEELPAERGPGAAFHMFVLMEDLLEKLKLLSYEEEALRPHNMRPLSRHYFALPTNPGEQFFMFCTLAAWLITKAGHPFEQPQEYDDPNAVISNVLSELRSF
;
A
#
# COMPACT_ATOMS: atom_id res chain seq x y z
N GLY A 1 -20.99 -22.74 -33.29
CA GLY A 1 -21.24 -22.19 -31.95
C GLY A 1 -20.34 -22.90 -30.98
N GLY A 2 -19.54 -22.16 -30.21
CA GLY A 2 -18.57 -22.71 -29.26
C GLY A 2 -17.77 -21.59 -28.65
N ARG A 3 -18.40 -20.82 -27.75
CA ARG A 3 -17.74 -19.75 -27.00
C ARG A 3 -17.19 -20.40 -25.75
N GLY A 4 -15.87 -20.60 -25.74
CA GLY A 4 -15.13 -21.10 -24.59
C GLY A 4 -15.30 -20.20 -23.38
N GLU A 5 -15.74 -20.83 -22.28
CA GLU A 5 -15.12 -20.81 -20.97
C GLU A 5 -14.45 -19.48 -20.56
N ARG A 6 -15.20 -18.67 -19.80
CA ARG A 6 -14.61 -17.75 -18.83
C ARG A 6 -14.84 -18.38 -17.46
N SER A 7 -13.95 -19.28 -17.07
CA SER A 7 -13.84 -19.72 -15.68
C SER A 7 -13.51 -18.50 -14.85
N GLU A 8 -14.47 -18.05 -14.05
CA GLU A 8 -14.22 -17.11 -12.97
C GLU A 8 -13.22 -17.78 -12.03
N GLU A 9 -11.96 -17.33 -12.05
CA GLU A 9 -10.96 -17.74 -11.09
C GLU A 9 -11.45 -17.33 -9.69
N LEU A 10 -12.07 -18.27 -8.99
CA LEU A 10 -12.30 -18.18 -7.54
C LEU A 10 -10.95 -17.88 -6.89
N PRO A 11 -10.87 -16.93 -5.95
CA PRO A 11 -9.61 -16.62 -5.29
C PRO A 11 -9.14 -17.90 -4.61
N ALA A 12 -8.05 -18.45 -5.14
CA ALA A 12 -7.43 -19.66 -4.65
C ALA A 12 -7.39 -19.61 -3.13
N GLU A 13 -7.96 -20.63 -2.49
CA GLU A 13 -7.95 -20.82 -1.05
C GLU A 13 -6.50 -20.73 -0.56
N ARG A 14 -6.08 -19.53 -0.17
CA ARG A 14 -4.82 -19.30 0.52
C ARG A 14 -4.96 -20.06 1.83
N GLY A 15 -4.28 -21.19 1.95
CA GLY A 15 -4.29 -21.98 3.18
C GLY A 15 -4.00 -21.10 4.41
N PRO A 16 -4.44 -21.49 5.61
CA PRO A 16 -4.45 -20.61 6.79
C PRO A 16 -3.08 -19.99 7.12
N GLY A 17 -1.96 -20.65 6.78
CA GLY A 17 -0.62 -20.09 6.91
C GLY A 17 -0.34 -18.89 5.99
N ALA A 18 -0.85 -18.89 4.75
CA ALA A 18 -0.71 -17.78 3.81
C ALA A 18 -1.58 -16.57 4.21
N ALA A 19 -2.74 -16.81 4.84
CA ALA A 19 -3.54 -15.75 5.44
C ALA A 19 -2.84 -15.13 6.66
N PHE A 20 -2.25 -15.96 7.52
CA PHE A 20 -1.49 -15.50 8.70
C PHE A 20 -0.27 -14.63 8.33
N HIS A 21 0.44 -15.01 7.26
CA HIS A 21 1.61 -14.28 6.77
C HIS A 21 1.35 -12.79 6.53
N MET A 22 0.17 -12.43 6.02
CA MET A 22 -0.16 -11.03 5.73
C MET A 22 -0.26 -10.18 7.01
N PHE A 23 -0.75 -10.77 8.11
CA PHE A 23 -0.82 -10.08 9.41
C PHE A 23 0.56 -9.86 10.00
N VAL A 24 1.46 -10.85 9.90
CA VAL A 24 2.85 -10.72 10.35
C VAL A 24 3.57 -9.62 9.58
N LEU A 25 3.40 -9.58 8.25
CA LEU A 25 3.95 -8.52 7.40
C LEU A 25 3.42 -7.13 7.81
N MET A 26 2.13 -7.02 8.10
CA MET A 26 1.52 -5.76 8.53
C MET A 26 2.01 -5.30 9.90
N GLU A 27 2.21 -6.23 10.85
CA GLU A 27 2.79 -5.90 12.16
C GLU A 27 4.23 -5.39 12.03
N ASP A 28 5.08 -6.09 11.28
CA ASP A 28 6.47 -5.67 11.02
C ASP A 28 6.54 -4.30 10.31
N LEU A 29 5.67 -4.08 9.31
CA LEU A 29 5.55 -2.78 8.65
C LEU A 29 5.18 -1.68 9.66
N LEU A 30 4.16 -1.91 10.49
CA LEU A 30 3.68 -0.90 11.44
C LEU A 30 4.72 -0.57 12.50
N GLU A 31 5.48 -1.56 12.98
CA GLU A 31 6.59 -1.34 13.91
C GLU A 31 7.68 -0.45 13.29
N LYS A 32 8.09 -0.73 12.04
CA LYS A 32 9.06 0.09 11.32
C LYS A 32 8.56 1.52 11.08
N LEU A 33 7.29 1.69 10.71
CA LEU A 33 6.68 3.01 10.53
C LEU A 33 6.65 3.82 11.83
N LYS A 34 6.37 3.17 12.97
CA LYS A 34 6.40 3.82 14.29
C LYS A 34 7.79 4.33 14.66
N LEU A 35 8.85 3.57 14.36
CA LEU A 35 10.23 4.02 14.58
C LEU A 35 10.57 5.29 13.78
N LEU A 36 9.86 5.52 12.68
CA LEU A 36 10.04 6.67 11.80
C LEU A 36 9.05 7.81 12.07
N SER A 37 8.26 7.74 13.14
CA SER A 37 7.24 8.75 13.51
C SER A 37 6.21 9.03 12.40
N TYR A 38 5.78 7.99 11.68
CA TYR A 38 4.89 8.13 10.51
C TYR A 38 3.56 8.87 10.80
N GLU A 39 3.01 8.78 12.01
CA GLU A 39 1.74 9.46 12.35
C GLU A 39 1.89 10.99 12.28
N GLU A 40 3.04 11.49 12.74
CA GLU A 40 3.35 12.91 12.79
C GLU A 40 3.83 13.44 11.44
N GLU A 41 4.66 12.65 10.77
CA GLU A 41 5.35 13.09 9.56
C GLU A 41 4.59 12.76 8.27
N ALA A 42 3.91 11.62 8.21
CA ALA A 42 3.18 11.17 7.02
C ALA A 42 1.68 11.39 7.14
N LEU A 43 1.04 11.08 8.27
CA LEU A 43 -0.42 11.08 8.36
C LEU A 43 -1.03 12.43 8.70
N ARG A 44 -0.43 13.17 9.64
CA ARG A 44 -0.93 14.48 10.08
C ARG A 44 -1.11 15.48 8.93
N PRO A 45 -0.18 15.62 7.95
CA PRO A 45 -0.36 16.53 6.80
C PRO A 45 -1.60 16.20 5.96
N HIS A 46 -2.01 14.94 5.95
CA HIS A 46 -3.17 14.45 5.18
C HIS A 46 -4.43 14.27 6.03
N ASN A 47 -4.41 14.68 7.31
CA ASN A 47 -5.50 14.50 8.28
C ASN A 47 -5.98 13.02 8.36
N MET A 48 -5.05 12.08 8.19
CA MET A 48 -5.35 10.65 8.18
C MET A 48 -5.24 10.05 9.59
N ARG A 49 -5.99 8.96 9.82
CA ARG A 49 -5.97 8.25 11.10
C ARG A 49 -4.81 7.24 11.14
N PRO A 50 -4.23 6.98 12.33
CA PRO A 50 -3.26 5.92 12.53
C PRO A 50 -3.74 4.57 12.00
N LEU A 51 -2.79 3.78 11.50
CA LEU A 51 -3.08 2.47 10.91
C LEU A 51 -3.38 1.42 11.97
N SER A 52 -4.43 0.63 11.75
CA SER A 52 -4.64 -0.59 12.54
C SER A 52 -3.69 -1.70 12.09
N ARG A 53 -3.41 -2.68 12.96
CA ARG A 53 -2.59 -3.86 12.61
C ARG A 53 -3.15 -4.75 11.50
N HIS A 54 -4.38 -4.49 11.05
CA HIS A 54 -5.03 -5.21 9.97
C HIS A 54 -5.20 -4.35 8.71
N TYR A 55 -4.69 -3.10 8.71
CA TYR A 55 -5.07 -2.09 7.72
C TYR A 55 -4.76 -2.50 6.29
N PHE A 56 -3.58 -3.04 5.99
CA PHE A 56 -3.28 -3.63 4.68
C PHE A 56 -3.50 -5.14 4.62
N ALA A 57 -3.72 -5.79 5.77
CA ALA A 57 -3.89 -7.24 5.82
C ALA A 57 -5.28 -7.70 5.35
N LEU A 58 -6.29 -6.83 5.47
CA LEU A 58 -7.66 -7.10 5.05
C LEU A 58 -8.10 -6.05 4.01
N PRO A 59 -8.76 -6.44 2.90
CA PRO A 59 -9.24 -5.49 1.90
C PRO A 59 -10.56 -4.85 2.35
N THR A 60 -10.51 -3.86 3.24
CA THR A 60 -11.72 -3.20 3.77
C THR A 60 -12.22 -2.09 2.88
N ASN A 61 -11.31 -1.28 2.35
CA ASN A 61 -11.62 -0.17 1.44
C ASN A 61 -10.45 0.01 0.46
N PRO A 62 -10.48 -0.64 -0.72
CA PRO A 62 -9.35 -0.65 -1.63
C PRO A 62 -8.90 0.74 -2.09
N GLY A 63 -9.83 1.69 -2.28
CA GLY A 63 -9.49 3.05 -2.71
C GLY A 63 -8.73 3.83 -1.65
N GLU A 64 -9.24 3.82 -0.41
CA GLU A 64 -8.55 4.46 0.73
C GLU A 64 -7.22 3.79 1.04
N GLN A 65 -7.17 2.46 1.00
CA GLN A 65 -5.94 1.69 1.22
C GLN A 65 -4.90 2.00 0.14
N PHE A 66 -5.32 2.13 -1.12
CA PHE A 66 -4.42 2.53 -2.20
C PHE A 66 -3.86 3.94 -1.98
N PHE A 67 -4.71 4.90 -1.64
CA PHE A 67 -4.26 6.27 -1.35
C PHE A 67 -3.28 6.32 -0.16
N MET A 68 -3.57 5.57 0.91
CA MET A 68 -2.67 5.42 2.06
C MET A 68 -1.32 4.81 1.66
N PHE A 69 -1.34 3.76 0.84
CA PHE A 69 -0.13 3.14 0.32
C PHE A 69 0.73 4.14 -0.46
N CYS A 70 0.11 4.88 -1.38
CA CYS A 70 0.77 5.90 -2.18
C CYS A 70 1.38 7.01 -1.30
N THR A 71 0.66 7.45 -0.27
CA THR A 71 1.12 8.45 0.69
C THR A 71 2.34 7.96 1.48
N LEU A 72 2.30 6.74 1.99
CA LEU A 72 3.45 6.17 2.70
C LEU A 72 4.64 5.95 1.79
N ALA A 73 4.44 5.48 0.56
CA ALA A 73 5.51 5.28 -0.41
C ALA A 73 6.21 6.60 -0.75
N ALA A 74 5.44 7.64 -1.07
CA ALA A 74 5.97 8.97 -1.36
C ALA A 74 6.78 9.54 -0.19
N TRP A 75 6.24 9.43 1.03
CA TRP A 75 6.91 9.87 2.24
C TRP A 75 8.22 9.09 2.50
N LEU A 76 8.20 7.76 2.38
CA LEU A 76 9.39 6.92 2.61
C LEU A 76 10.50 7.18 1.59
N ILE A 77 10.15 7.34 0.30
CA ILE A 77 11.12 7.67 -0.76
C ILE A 77 11.75 9.04 -0.47
N THR A 78 10.92 10.04 -0.14
CA THR A 78 11.39 11.37 0.26
C THR A 78 12.30 11.32 1.48
N LYS A 79 11.93 10.54 2.50
CA LYS A 79 12.72 10.37 3.73
C LYS A 79 14.04 9.66 3.48
N ALA A 80 14.13 8.82 2.45
CA ALA A 80 15.38 8.19 2.01
C ALA A 80 16.29 9.13 1.19
N GLY A 81 15.90 10.40 0.99
CA GLY A 81 16.72 11.42 0.33
C GLY A 81 16.42 11.60 -1.16
N HIS A 82 15.40 10.92 -1.69
CA HIS A 82 14.96 11.03 -3.09
C HIS A 82 13.66 11.85 -3.12
N PRO A 83 13.66 13.11 -3.59
CA PRO A 83 12.45 13.92 -3.63
C PRO A 83 11.34 13.22 -4.43
N PHE A 84 10.18 12.99 -3.80
CA PHE A 84 9.04 12.35 -4.44
C PHE A 84 7.81 13.25 -4.31
N GLU A 85 7.10 13.48 -5.42
CA GLU A 85 5.86 14.26 -5.38
C GLU A 85 4.72 13.44 -4.80
N GLN A 86 4.02 14.02 -3.83
CA GLN A 86 2.90 13.38 -3.17
C GLN A 86 1.73 13.17 -4.16
N PRO A 87 1.27 11.93 -4.37
CA PRO A 87 0.17 11.64 -5.29
C PRO A 87 -1.14 12.31 -4.86
N GLN A 88 -1.88 12.82 -5.84
CA GLN A 88 -3.20 13.41 -5.66
C GLN A 88 -4.31 12.36 -5.83
N GLU A 89 -5.49 12.64 -5.27
CA GLU A 89 -6.64 11.71 -5.31
C GLU A 89 -7.15 11.44 -6.74
N TYR A 90 -6.92 12.37 -7.67
CA TYR A 90 -7.35 12.27 -9.07
C TYR A 90 -6.25 11.74 -10.02
N ASP A 91 -5.07 11.44 -9.50
CA ASP A 91 -3.99 10.90 -10.32
C ASP A 91 -4.33 9.48 -10.77
N ASP A 92 -3.90 9.11 -11.98
CA ASP A 92 -4.09 7.75 -12.48
C ASP A 92 -3.32 6.75 -11.58
N PRO A 93 -3.99 5.74 -11.00
CA PRO A 93 -3.35 4.78 -10.11
C PRO A 93 -2.13 4.07 -10.72
N ASN A 94 -2.19 3.74 -12.01
CA ASN A 94 -1.10 3.01 -12.68
C ASN A 94 0.10 3.94 -12.91
N ALA A 95 -0.15 5.21 -13.21
CA ALA A 95 0.91 6.22 -13.32
C ALA A 95 1.62 6.43 -11.98
N VAL A 96 0.87 6.54 -10.87
CA VAL A 96 1.45 6.68 -9.52
C VAL A 96 2.34 5.49 -9.17
N ILE A 97 1.85 4.26 -9.41
CA ILE A 97 2.64 3.05 -9.18
C ILE A 97 3.88 3.00 -10.08
N SER A 98 3.76 3.41 -11.34
CA SER A 98 4.89 3.47 -12.27
C SER A 98 5.96 4.43 -11.78
N ASN A 99 5.58 5.59 -11.26
CA ASN A 99 6.50 6.57 -10.68
C ASN A 99 7.20 6.03 -9.43
N VAL A 100 6.45 5.42 -8.50
CA VAL A 100 7.01 4.76 -7.32
C VAL A 100 8.04 3.70 -7.73
N LEU A 101 7.70 2.83 -8.68
CA LEU A 101 8.61 1.78 -9.16
C LEU A 101 9.82 2.35 -9.89
N SER A 102 9.67 3.46 -10.62
CA SER A 102 10.77 4.14 -11.30
C SER A 102 11.79 4.65 -10.28
N GLU A 103 11.33 5.32 -9.24
CA GLU A 103 12.22 5.81 -8.18
C GLU A 103 12.83 4.68 -7.37
N LEU A 104 12.08 3.63 -7.04
CA LEU A 104 12.63 2.46 -6.34
C LEU A 104 13.77 1.76 -7.09
N ARG A 105 13.83 1.91 -8.42
CA ARG A 105 14.93 1.39 -9.26
C ARG A 105 16.15 2.31 -9.31
N SER A 106 16.03 3.55 -8.86
CA SER A 106 17.11 4.56 -8.85
C SER A 106 17.95 4.53 -7.57
N PHE A 107 17.52 3.76 -6.56
CA PHE A 107 18.26 3.51 -5.31
C PHE A 107 19.51 2.64 -5.50
#